data_AF-A0A415N0Z2-F1
#
_entry.id   AF-A0A415N0Z2-F1
#
_cell.length_a   1.000
_cell.length_b   1.000
_cell.length_c   1.000
_cell.angle_alpha   90.00
_cell.angle_beta   90.00
_cell.angle_gamma   90.00
#
_symmetry.space_group_name_H-M   'P 1'
#
loop_
_entity.id
_entity.type
_entity.pdbx_description
1 polymer ?
#
loop_
_entity_poly.entity_id
_entity_poly.type
_entity_poly.pdbx_seq_one_letter_code
_entity_poly.pdbx_strand_id
1 'polypeptide(L)'
;MKLNKEKFLKSELGGNLQECVTAWDHWLTELRKFNIDTVCQKYRETRKAADWCQAQFEVFQTVMRQFYNIEYHFSRTDEYFGVCTEDETDWLFKVERTV
;
A
#
# COMPACT_ATOMS: atom_id res chain seq x y z
N MET A 1 8.32 -20.65 5.15
CA MET A 1 9.54 -20.27 4.41
C MET A 1 10.01 -18.93 4.95
N LYS A 2 11.31 -18.70 5.19
CA LYS A 2 11.77 -17.37 5.64
C LYS A 2 11.80 -16.42 4.45
N LEU A 3 11.14 -15.26 4.56
CA LEU A 3 11.10 -14.25 3.51
C LEU A 3 12.49 -13.61 3.33
N ASN A 4 13.03 -13.68 2.11
CA ASN A 4 14.14 -12.82 1.70
C ASN A 4 13.53 -11.59 1.02
N LYS A 5 13.52 -10.45 1.72
CA LYS A 5 12.83 -9.23 1.30
C LYS A 5 13.36 -8.69 -0.04
N GLU A 6 14.68 -8.64 -0.20
CA GLU A 6 15.31 -8.14 -1.42
C GLU A 6 14.94 -8.99 -2.64
N LYS A 7 15.05 -10.31 -2.51
CA LYS A 7 14.67 -11.24 -3.59
C LYS A 7 13.16 -11.18 -3.88
N PHE A 8 12.34 -11.04 -2.84
CA PHE A 8 10.89 -10.92 -2.98
C PHE A 8 10.51 -9.63 -3.73
N LEU A 9 11.05 -8.48 -3.34
CA LEU A 9 10.75 -7.19 -4.00
C LEU A 9 11.20 -7.16 -5.47
N LYS A 10 12.22 -7.93 -5.83
CA LYS A 10 12.66 -8.10 -7.23
C LYS A 10 11.82 -9.12 -8.01
N SER A 11 10.92 -9.86 -7.37
CA SER A 11 10.01 -10.80 -8.04
C SER A 11 8.78 -10.09 -8.58
N GLU A 12 8.08 -10.71 -9.52
CA GLU A 12 6.81 -10.17 -10.07
C GLU A 12 5.78 -9.89 -8.97
N LEU A 13 5.62 -10.82 -8.02
CA LEU A 13 4.68 -10.65 -6.92
C LEU A 13 5.05 -9.46 -6.02
N GLY A 14 6.33 -9.31 -5.69
CA GLY A 14 6.80 -8.21 -4.85
C GLY A 14 6.77 -6.86 -5.56
N GLY A 15 7.10 -6.82 -6.85
CA GLY A 15 6.96 -5.64 -7.69
C GLY A 15 5.51 -5.18 -7.80
N ASN A 16 4.59 -6.09 -8.09
CA ASN A 16 3.15 -5.79 -8.16
C ASN A 16 2.59 -5.29 -6.81
N LEU A 17 3.07 -5.85 -5.69
CA LEU A 17 2.72 -5.36 -4.36
C LEU A 17 3.21 -3.92 -4.15
N GLN A 18 4.48 -3.64 -4.49
CA GLN A 18 5.06 -2.31 -4.35
C GLN A 18 4.35 -1.27 -5.24
N GLU A 19 4.01 -1.63 -6.48
CA GLU A 19 3.22 -0.80 -7.38
C GLU A 19 1.81 -0.56 -6.83
N CYS A 20 1.14 -1.59 -6.33
CA CYS A 20 -0.18 -1.50 -5.72
C CYS A 20 -0.21 -0.49 -4.56
N VAL A 21 0.75 -0.59 -3.64
CA VAL A 21 0.87 0.31 -2.49
C VAL A 21 1.26 1.73 -2.92
N THR A 22 2.13 1.89 -3.91
CA THR A 22 2.49 3.20 -4.47
C THR A 22 1.29 3.87 -5.13
N ALA A 23 0.50 3.12 -5.90
CA ALA A 23 -0.74 3.61 -6.50
C ALA A 23 -1.78 3.95 -5.42
N TRP A 24 -1.89 3.12 -4.38
CA TRP A 24 -2.79 3.40 -3.27
C TRP A 24 -2.41 4.69 -2.55
N ASP A 25 -1.11 4.89 -2.30
CA ASP A 25 -0.60 6.12 -1.69
C ASP A 25 -1.04 7.35 -2.50
N HIS A 26 -0.82 7.30 -3.81
CA HIS A 26 -1.19 8.33 -4.77
C HIS A 26 -2.70 8.65 -4.73
N TRP A 27 -3.57 7.65 -4.86
CA TRP A 27 -5.03 7.89 -4.94
C TRP A 27 -5.60 8.48 -3.65
N LEU A 28 -5.10 8.04 -2.50
CA LEU A 28 -5.44 8.62 -1.22
C LEU A 28 -4.91 10.05 -1.06
N THR A 29 -3.74 10.38 -1.63
CA THR A 29 -3.24 11.76 -1.72
C THR A 29 -4.15 12.62 -2.61
N GLU A 30 -4.61 12.10 -3.75
CA GLU A 30 -5.59 12.80 -4.59
C GLU A 30 -6.94 12.98 -3.88
N LEU A 31 -7.40 11.99 -3.11
CA LEU A 31 -8.64 12.08 -2.32
C LEU A 31 -8.60 13.22 -1.29
N ARG A 32 -7.44 13.45 -0.65
CA ARG A 32 -7.25 14.55 0.31
C ARG A 32 -7.44 15.94 -0.30
N LYS A 33 -7.37 16.09 -1.63
CA LYS A 33 -7.57 17.38 -2.32
C LYS A 33 -9.04 17.75 -2.46
N PHE A 34 -9.97 16.81 -2.26
CA PHE A 34 -11.40 17.07 -2.34
C PHE A 34 -11.92 17.57 -1.00
N ASN A 35 -12.81 18.56 -1.05
CA ASN A 35 -13.52 19.03 0.12
C ASN A 35 -14.61 18.02 0.52
N ILE A 36 -14.89 17.89 1.82
CA ILE A 36 -15.86 16.91 2.36
C ILE A 36 -17.24 17.01 1.69
N ASP A 37 -17.62 18.22 1.26
CA ASP A 37 -18.94 18.48 0.66
C ASP A 37 -18.99 18.29 -0.87
N THR A 38 -17.87 17.95 -1.52
CA THR A 38 -17.78 17.86 -2.99
C THR A 38 -17.81 16.42 -3.47
N VAL A 39 -19.00 15.85 -3.63
CA VAL A 39 -19.19 14.54 -4.26
C VAL A 39 -19.41 14.70 -5.77
N CYS A 40 -18.36 15.11 -6.48
CA CYS A 40 -18.36 15.18 -7.94
C CYS A 40 -17.97 13.83 -8.58
N GLN A 41 -18.12 13.70 -9.90
CA GLN A 41 -17.74 12.48 -10.62
C GLN A 41 -16.26 12.12 -10.39
N LYS A 42 -15.37 13.12 -10.44
CA LYS A 42 -13.93 12.91 -10.22
C LYS A 42 -13.65 12.31 -8.84
N TYR A 43 -14.30 12.81 -7.77
CA TYR A 43 -14.17 12.24 -6.43
C TYR A 43 -14.54 10.75 -6.40
N ARG A 44 -15.66 10.37 -7.04
CA ARG A 44 -16.12 8.97 -7.08
C ARG A 44 -15.13 8.06 -7.81
N GLU A 45 -14.56 8.54 -8.91
CA GLU A 45 -13.55 7.81 -9.69
C GLU A 45 -12.25 7.64 -8.89
N THR A 46 -11.76 8.72 -8.25
CA THR A 46 -10.58 8.67 -7.37
C THR A 46 -10.82 7.73 -6.18
N ARG A 47 -12.01 7.76 -5.58
CA ARG A 47 -12.36 6.87 -4.47
C ARG A 47 -12.39 5.41 -4.91
N LYS A 48 -13.02 5.12 -6.05
CA LYS A 48 -13.04 3.78 -6.62
C LYS A 48 -11.63 3.26 -6.89
N ALA A 49 -10.72 4.09 -7.40
CA ALA A 49 -9.34 3.69 -7.61
C ALA A 49 -8.61 3.35 -6.30
N ALA A 50 -8.79 4.15 -5.24
CA ALA A 50 -8.23 3.85 -3.92
C ALA A 50 -8.81 2.55 -3.32
N ASP A 51 -10.13 2.35 -3.42
CA ASP A 51 -10.80 1.15 -2.92
C ASP A 51 -10.31 -0.12 -3.66
N TRP A 52 -10.02 -0.01 -4.97
CA TRP A 52 -9.43 -1.10 -5.76
C TRP A 52 -8.02 -1.46 -5.29
N CYS A 53 -7.17 -0.46 -5.02
CA CYS A 53 -5.83 -0.71 -4.48
C CYS A 53 -5.91 -1.35 -3.09
N GLN A 54 -6.83 -0.92 -2.23
CA GLN A 54 -7.06 -1.55 -0.93
C GLN A 54 -7.41 -3.03 -1.08
N ALA A 55 -8.40 -3.36 -1.90
CA ALA A 55 -8.83 -4.74 -2.11
C ALA A 55 -7.69 -5.62 -2.66
N GLN A 56 -6.88 -5.08 -3.57
CA GLN A 56 -5.70 -5.77 -4.10
C GLN A 56 -4.63 -5.98 -3.02
N PHE A 57 -4.41 -5.00 -2.14
CA PHE A 57 -3.49 -5.13 -1.02
C PHE A 57 -3.93 -6.22 -0.03
N GLU A 58 -5.22 -6.35 0.26
CA GLU A 58 -5.76 -7.41 1.14
C GLU A 58 -5.48 -8.82 0.58
N VAL A 59 -5.46 -8.98 -0.75
CA VAL A 59 -5.00 -10.21 -1.41
C VAL A 59 -3.51 -10.45 -1.14
N PHE A 60 -2.67 -9.42 -1.29
CA PHE A 60 -1.24 -9.54 -0.97
C PHE A 60 -1.02 -9.87 0.51
N GLN A 61 -1.74 -9.24 1.44
CA GLN A 61 -1.66 -9.60 2.87
C GLN A 61 -1.98 -11.08 3.10
N THR A 62 -3.01 -11.60 2.43
CA THR A 62 -3.39 -13.02 2.51
C THR A 62 -2.26 -13.93 2.02
N VAL A 63 -1.63 -13.58 0.89
CA VAL A 63 -0.47 -14.31 0.33
C VAL A 63 0.72 -14.25 1.30
N MET A 64 1.04 -13.08 1.86
CA MET A 64 2.14 -12.92 2.81
C MET A 64 1.94 -13.77 4.06
N ARG A 65 0.71 -13.76 4.59
CA ARG A 65 0.33 -14.59 5.74
C ARG A 65 0.42 -16.09 5.42
N GLN A 66 -0.09 -16.54 4.27
CA GLN A 66 -0.13 -17.97 3.93
C GLN A 66 1.26 -18.57 3.63
N PHE A 67 2.11 -17.86 2.89
CA PHE A 67 3.40 -18.42 2.43
C PHE A 67 4.57 -18.11 3.36
N TYR A 68 4.50 -16.99 4.08
CA TYR A 68 5.61 -16.51 4.92
C TYR A 68 5.25 -16.44 6.41
N ASN A 69 3.97 -16.60 6.78
CA ASN A 69 3.49 -16.45 8.16
C ASN A 69 3.86 -15.07 8.75
N ILE A 70 3.75 -14.02 7.92
CA ILE A 70 3.98 -12.63 8.30
C ILE A 70 2.71 -11.85 7.98
N GLU A 71 2.26 -11.05 8.94
CA GLU A 71 1.15 -10.13 8.77
C GLU A 71 1.70 -8.73 8.56
N TYR A 72 1.65 -8.28 7.31
CA TYR A 72 2.08 -6.96 6.90
C TYR A 72 0.87 -6.04 6.75
N HIS A 73 1.05 -4.76 7.02
CA HIS A 73 0.04 -3.71 6.92
C HIS A 73 0.58 -2.55 6.07
N PHE A 74 -0.33 -1.82 5.43
CA PHE A 74 0.02 -0.56 4.80
C PHE A 74 0.10 0.53 5.87
N SER A 75 1.27 1.14 6.05
CA SER A 75 1.48 2.30 6.92
C SER A 75 1.74 3.54 6.05
N ARG A 76 1.13 4.67 6.40
CA ARG A 76 1.38 5.96 5.77
C ARG A 76 1.28 7.10 6.76
N THR A 77 2.11 8.11 6.55
CA THR A 77 2.07 9.41 7.21
C THR A 77 2.21 10.51 6.14
N ASP A 78 2.40 11.75 6.58
CA ASP A 78 2.79 12.85 5.70
C ASP A 78 4.28 12.80 5.33
N GLU A 79 5.09 12.05 6.07
CA GLU A 79 6.54 11.92 5.91
C GLU A 79 6.95 10.68 5.11
N TYR A 80 6.17 9.59 5.18
CA TYR A 80 6.50 8.34 4.50
C TYR A 80 5.27 7.49 4.19
N PHE A 81 5.47 6.44 3.40
CA PHE A 81 4.55 5.31 3.30
C PHE A 81 5.29 4.01 3.05
N GLY A 82 4.66 2.88 3.30
CA GLY A 82 5.25 1.57 3.03
C GLY A 82 4.47 0.42 3.63
N VAL A 83 5.12 -0.73 3.70
CA VAL A 83 4.52 -1.97 4.20
C VAL A 83 5.37 -2.52 5.34
N CYS A 84 4.77 -2.71 6.51
CA CYS A 84 5.46 -3.14 7.72
C CYS A 84 4.54 -3.97 8.64
N THR A 85 5.11 -4.61 9.65
CA THR A 85 4.32 -5.20 10.74
C THR A 85 3.54 -4.13 11.50
N GLU A 86 2.50 -4.54 12.24
CA GLU A 86 1.61 -3.62 12.98
C GLU A 86 2.36 -2.68 13.94
N ASP A 87 3.45 -3.17 14.54
CA ASP A 87 4.32 -2.44 15.45
C ASP A 87 5.40 -1.58 14.76
N GLU A 88 5.39 -1.54 13.42
CA GLU A 88 6.38 -0.87 12.56
C GLU A 88 7.84 -1.29 12.80
N THR A 89 8.09 -2.44 13.42
CA THR A 89 9.46 -2.92 13.70
C THR A 89 10.12 -3.61 12.50
N ASP A 90 9.33 -4.25 11.63
CA ASP A 90 9.81 -4.96 10.45
C ASP A 90 9.18 -4.39 9.17
N TRP A 91 9.98 -3.65 8.40
CA TRP A 91 9.55 -3.05 7.13
C TRP A 91 9.89 -3.95 5.94
N LEU A 92 8.90 -4.28 5.12
CA LEU A 92 9.11 -4.89 3.81
C LEU A 92 9.78 -3.88 2.88
N PHE A 93 9.22 -2.67 2.81
CA PHE A 93 9.84 -1.49 2.19
C PHE A 93 9.22 -0.21 2.78
N LYS A 94 9.99 0.87 2.75
CA LYS A 94 9.58 2.21 3.20
C LYS A 94 10.02 3.23 2.16
N VAL A 95 9.13 4.14 1.80
CA VAL A 95 9.39 5.25 0.87
C VAL A 95 9.22 6.55 1.63
N GLU A 96 10.33 7.28 1.80
CA GLU A 96 10.32 8.63 2.38
C GLU A 96 9.77 9.63 1.35
N ARG A 97 8.97 10.58 1.81
CA ARG A 97 8.44 11.67 0.98
C ARG A 97 9.41 12.84 1.02
N THR A 98 9.88 13.28 -0.14
CA THR A 98 10.63 14.54 -0.24
C THR A 98 9.66 15.69 -0.04
N VAL A 99 9.90 16.49 1.01
CA VAL A 99 9.18 17.74 1.31
C VAL A 99 9.60 18.84 0.33
#